data_AF-A0AAI9UHL4-F1
#
_entry.id   AF-A0AAI9UHL4-F1
#
_cell.length_a   1.000
_cell.length_b   1.000
_cell.length_c   1.000
_cell.angle_alpha   90.00
_cell.angle_beta   90.00
_cell.angle_gamma   90.00
#
_symmetry.space_group_name_H-M   'P 1'
#
loop_
_entity.id
_entity.type
_entity.pdbx_description
1 polymer ?
#
loop_
_entity_poly.entity_id
_entity_poly.type
_entity_poly.pdbx_seq_one_letter_code
_entity_poly.pdbx_strand_id
1 'polypeptide(L)'
;MQINLDNFYRMFLVPGLFHCTGSTAAPWYTGISTIGRATHGVPGSDDADHNGIYAIMRWVEEGIAPQKLVATKYHEDNVLRGIARQRPICPYPLKARYVTGEIDLADSWECA
;
A
#
# COMPACT_ATOMS: atom_id res chain seq x y z
N MET A 1 -21.51 -17.49 18.56
CA MET A 1 -21.24 -17.00 17.20
C MET A 1 -20.17 -15.92 17.33
N GLN A 2 -18.95 -16.20 16.89
CA GLN A 2 -17.85 -15.25 17.00
C GLN A 2 -17.67 -14.57 15.64
N ILE A 3 -17.78 -13.24 15.62
CA ILE A 3 -17.61 -12.46 14.40
C ILE A 3 -16.11 -12.31 14.17
N ASN A 4 -15.59 -12.87 13.08
CA ASN A 4 -14.25 -12.57 12.62
C ASN A 4 -14.32 -11.32 11.73
N LEU A 5 -13.71 -10.22 12.18
CA LEU A 5 -13.70 -8.95 11.45
C LEU A 5 -13.00 -9.08 10.09
N ASP A 6 -11.95 -9.89 9.99
CA ASP A 6 -11.12 -10.01 8.78
C ASP A 6 -11.88 -10.57 7.56
N ASN A 7 -13.07 -11.12 7.79
CA ASN A 7 -13.97 -11.59 6.75
C ASN A 7 -14.65 -10.45 5.98
N PHE A 8 -14.74 -9.25 6.55
CA PHE A 8 -15.46 -8.12 5.93
C PHE A 8 -14.86 -6.73 6.21
N TYR A 9 -13.95 -6.60 7.17
CA TYR A 9 -13.31 -5.35 7.55
C TYR A 9 -11.82 -5.56 7.79
N ARG A 10 -10.98 -4.74 7.16
CA ARG A 10 -9.54 -4.67 7.42
C ARG A 10 -9.13 -3.22 7.52
N MET A 11 -8.32 -2.91 8.53
CA MET A 11 -7.76 -1.59 8.76
C MET A 11 -6.29 -1.59 8.35
N PHE A 12 -5.89 -0.64 7.51
CA PHE A 12 -4.50 -0.46 7.08
C PHE A 12 -4.01 0.90 7.59
N LEU A 13 -3.10 0.89 8.57
CA LEU A 13 -2.47 2.12 9.06
C LEU A 13 -1.28 2.45 8.18
N VAL A 14 -1.30 3.61 7.51
CA VAL A 14 -0.22 4.04 6.61
C VAL A 14 0.79 4.90 7.37
N PRO A 15 1.99 4.39 7.72
CA PRO A 15 2.93 5.14 8.55
C PRO A 15 3.52 6.31 7.77
N GLY A 16 3.50 7.51 8.37
CA GLY A 16 4.08 8.72 7.79
C GLY A 16 3.26 9.40 6.70
N LEU A 17 2.08 8.86 6.36
CA LEU A 17 1.08 9.54 5.54
C LEU A 17 0.48 10.71 6.33
N PHE A 18 0.39 11.90 5.72
CA PHE A 18 -0.35 13.03 6.29
C PHE A 18 -1.87 12.88 6.07
N HIS A 19 -2.64 13.97 6.18
CA HIS A 19 -4.06 13.88 5.86
C HIS A 19 -4.25 13.63 4.36
N CYS A 20 -4.60 12.38 4.01
CA CYS A 20 -4.89 11.85 2.68
C CYS A 20 -3.74 11.81 1.67
N THR A 21 -2.78 12.74 1.71
CA THR A 21 -1.70 12.80 0.73
C THR A 21 -0.37 13.22 1.33
N GLY A 22 0.72 12.78 0.68
CA GLY A 22 2.08 13.22 0.99
C GLY A 22 2.69 12.56 2.22
N SER A 23 4.00 12.71 2.31
CA SER A 23 4.83 12.27 3.45
C SER A 23 6.18 12.98 3.39
N THR A 24 6.89 13.03 4.51
CA THR A 24 8.29 13.50 4.51
C THR A 24 9.23 12.53 3.79
N ALA A 25 9.11 11.22 4.06
CA ALA A 25 10.00 10.20 3.50
C ALA A 25 9.37 8.80 3.36
N ALA A 26 8.27 8.52 4.05
CA ALA A 26 7.65 7.20 4.06
C ALA A 26 6.84 6.94 2.78
N PRO A 27 6.82 5.71 2.25
CA PRO A 27 5.87 5.34 1.21
C PRO A 27 4.44 5.48 1.72
N TRP A 28 3.62 6.17 0.93
CA TRP A 28 2.26 6.54 1.31
C TRP A 28 1.25 6.28 0.20
N TYR A 29 1.71 6.25 -1.06
CA TYR A 29 0.85 6.17 -2.21
C TYR A 29 0.41 4.75 -2.49
N THR A 30 -0.90 4.49 -2.43
CA THR A 30 -1.54 3.17 -2.61
C THR A 30 -2.60 3.19 -3.71
N GLY A 31 -2.51 4.15 -4.65
CA GLY A 31 -3.47 4.29 -5.75
C GLY A 31 -4.88 4.78 -5.37
N ILE A 32 -5.18 5.01 -4.08
CA ILE A 32 -6.49 5.55 -3.63
C ILE A 32 -6.58 7.07 -3.81
N SER A 33 -5.47 7.77 -3.64
CA SER A 33 -5.39 9.23 -3.75
C SER A 33 -4.81 9.66 -5.10
N THR A 34 -4.77 10.96 -5.36
CA THR A 34 -4.04 11.53 -6.51
C THR A 34 -2.63 11.94 -6.11
N ILE A 35 -1.68 11.77 -7.01
CA ILE A 35 -0.32 12.29 -6.88
C ILE A 35 0.10 12.94 -8.21
N GLY A 36 0.34 14.25 -8.19
CA GLY A 36 0.59 15.02 -9.41
C GLY A 36 -0.53 14.84 -10.45
N ARG A 37 -0.18 14.29 -11.63
CA ARG A 37 -1.12 13.96 -12.73
C ARG A 37 -1.49 12.47 -12.79
N ALA A 38 -0.99 11.63 -11.88
CA ALA A 38 -1.38 10.23 -11.86
C ALA A 38 -2.85 10.12 -11.44
N THR A 39 -3.67 9.69 -12.38
CA THR A 39 -5.13 9.54 -12.23
C THR A 39 -5.54 8.10 -11.97
N HIS A 40 -4.60 7.13 -12.03
CA HIS A 40 -4.89 5.70 -11.89
C HIS A 40 -3.69 4.96 -11.26
N GLY A 41 -3.95 4.21 -10.20
CA GLY A 41 -3.03 3.21 -9.63
C GLY A 41 -1.64 3.71 -9.23
N VAL A 42 -0.74 2.80 -8.88
CA VAL A 42 0.69 3.07 -8.75
C VAL A 42 1.30 2.94 -10.15
N PRO A 43 1.83 4.02 -10.78
CA PRO A 43 2.46 3.92 -12.09
C PRO A 43 3.47 2.76 -12.20
N GLY A 44 3.24 1.88 -13.17
CA GLY A 44 4.03 0.67 -13.38
C GLY A 44 3.53 -0.59 -12.65
N SER A 45 2.51 -0.45 -11.80
CA SER A 45 1.89 -1.55 -11.04
C SER A 45 0.39 -1.37 -10.96
N ASP A 46 -0.30 -1.94 -11.96
CA ASP A 46 -1.77 -1.88 -12.07
C ASP A 46 -2.38 -3.17 -11.53
N ASP A 47 -2.22 -3.40 -10.22
CA ASP A 47 -2.66 -4.61 -9.55
C ASP A 47 -3.29 -4.31 -8.18
N ALA A 48 -3.98 -5.31 -7.64
CA ALA A 48 -4.71 -5.23 -6.38
C ALA A 48 -3.82 -5.16 -5.12
N ASP A 49 -2.51 -5.39 -5.24
CA ASP A 49 -1.58 -5.22 -4.12
C ASP A 49 -1.05 -3.77 -4.06
N HIS A 50 -1.01 -3.06 -5.20
CA HIS A 50 -0.53 -1.66 -5.26
C HIS A 50 -1.65 -0.62 -5.33
N ASN A 51 -2.87 -1.02 -5.69
CA ASN A 51 -4.02 -0.12 -5.81
C ASN A 51 -5.16 -0.56 -4.87
N GLY A 52 -5.47 0.28 -3.87
CA GLY A 52 -6.50 -0.02 -2.87
C GLY A 52 -7.93 -0.12 -3.44
N ILE A 53 -8.23 0.53 -4.57
CA ILE A 53 -9.52 0.34 -5.25
C ILE A 53 -9.57 -1.05 -5.87
N TYR A 54 -8.47 -1.49 -6.47
CA TYR A 54 -8.38 -2.82 -7.09
C TYR A 54 -8.38 -3.93 -6.03
N ALA A 55 -7.78 -3.66 -4.87
CA ALA A 55 -7.87 -4.52 -3.70
C ALA A 55 -9.31 -4.76 -3.25
N ILE A 56 -10.12 -3.70 -3.20
CA ILE A 56 -11.55 -3.80 -2.83
C ILE A 56 -12.33 -4.55 -3.92
N MET A 57 -12.12 -4.25 -5.20
CA MET A 57 -12.78 -4.96 -6.29
C MET A 57 -12.47 -6.46 -6.24
N ARG A 58 -11.18 -6.84 -6.13
CA ARG A 58 -10.75 -8.24 -6.02
C ARG A 58 -11.37 -8.93 -4.79
N TRP A 59 -11.50 -8.23 -3.67
CA TRP A 59 -12.15 -8.79 -2.49
C TRP A 59 -13.65 -9.03 -2.72
N VAL A 60 -14.37 -8.07 -3.29
CA VAL A 60 -15.82 -8.17 -3.51
C VAL A 60 -16.17 -9.18 -4.61
N GLU A 61 -15.43 -9.17 -5.71
CA GLU A 61 -15.77 -9.94 -6.92
C GLU A 61 -15.18 -11.35 -6.90
N GLU A 62 -13.98 -11.54 -6.33
CA GLU A 62 -13.28 -12.82 -6.32
C GLU A 62 -13.18 -13.46 -4.93
N GLY A 63 -13.59 -12.74 -3.87
CA GLY A 63 -13.48 -13.22 -2.49
C GLY A 63 -12.06 -13.20 -1.93
N ILE A 64 -11.10 -12.57 -2.62
CA ILE A 64 -9.69 -12.54 -2.22
C ILE A 64 -9.38 -11.25 -1.46
N ALA A 65 -9.44 -11.34 -0.13
CA ALA A 65 -9.17 -10.21 0.75
C ALA A 65 -7.68 -9.80 0.76
N PRO A 66 -7.36 -8.48 0.80
CA PRO A 66 -5.99 -7.99 0.73
C PRO A 66 -5.18 -8.34 1.98
N GLN A 67 -4.06 -9.05 1.80
CA GLN A 67 -3.14 -9.41 2.89
C GLN A 67 -2.08 -8.33 3.14
N LYS A 68 -1.88 -7.43 2.18
CA LYS A 68 -1.02 -6.25 2.24
C LYS A 68 -1.47 -5.24 1.18
N LEU A 69 -1.04 -4.00 1.33
CA LEU A 69 -1.06 -2.98 0.27
C LEU A 69 0.32 -2.36 0.14
N VAL A 70 0.96 -2.44 -1.02
CA VAL A 70 2.30 -1.90 -1.22
C VAL A 70 2.20 -0.40 -1.47
N ALA A 71 2.62 0.39 -0.49
CA ALA A 71 2.75 1.82 -0.63
C ALA A 71 4.04 2.20 -1.34
N THR A 72 3.96 3.25 -2.14
CA THR A 72 5.07 3.77 -2.94
C THR A 72 5.41 5.21 -2.54
N LYS A 73 6.71 5.52 -2.46
CA LYS A 73 7.24 6.89 -2.43
C LYS A 73 7.95 7.12 -3.76
N TYR A 74 7.58 8.18 -4.47
CA TYR A 74 8.31 8.65 -5.64
C TYR A 74 9.31 9.73 -5.23
N HIS A 75 10.39 9.90 -6.00
CA HIS A 75 11.31 11.01 -5.79
C HIS A 75 10.55 12.34 -5.92
N GLU A 76 10.60 13.15 -4.85
CA GLU A 76 9.87 14.44 -4.75
C GLU A 76 8.36 14.31 -5.00
N ASP A 77 7.75 13.15 -4.70
CA ASP A 77 6.35 12.86 -5.00
C ASP A 77 5.98 13.08 -6.49
N ASN A 78 6.97 12.91 -7.38
CA ASN A 78 6.80 13.01 -8.82
C ASN A 78 6.94 11.63 -9.48
N VAL A 79 5.83 11.13 -10.01
CA VAL A 79 5.77 9.81 -10.67
C VAL A 79 6.74 9.68 -11.86
N LEU A 80 7.07 10.78 -12.53
CA LEU A 80 8.01 10.78 -13.66
C LEU A 80 9.47 10.64 -13.22
N ARG A 81 9.76 10.82 -11.92
CA ARG A 81 11.11 10.69 -11.36
C ARG A 81 11.41 9.31 -10.79
N GLY A 82 10.49 8.36 -10.97
CA GLY A 82 10.68 6.97 -10.56
C GLY A 82 10.48 6.74 -9.06
N ILE A 83 10.43 5.46 -8.71
CA ILE A 83 10.17 4.98 -7.35
C ILE A 83 11.43 5.19 -6.51
N ALA A 84 11.28 5.89 -5.38
CA ALA A 84 12.34 6.05 -4.39
C ALA A 84 12.34 4.90 -3.37
N ARG A 85 11.15 4.42 -2.98
CA ARG A 85 10.98 3.40 -1.93
C ARG A 85 9.60 2.78 -1.97
N GLN A 86 9.50 1.50 -1.62
CA GLN A 86 8.22 0.81 -1.37
C GLN A 86 8.19 0.08 -0.04
N ARG A 87 7.00 0.01 0.58
CA ARG A 87 6.77 -0.77 1.82
C ARG A 87 5.40 -1.44 1.76
N PRO A 88 5.26 -2.69 2.23
CA PRO A 88 3.95 -3.23 2.49
C PRO A 88 3.31 -2.48 3.67
N ILE A 89 2.07 -2.04 3.50
CA ILE A 89 1.16 -1.68 4.58
C ILE A 89 0.42 -2.95 4.97
N CYS A 90 0.43 -3.23 6.26
CA CYS A 90 -0.10 -4.47 6.81
C CYS A 90 -1.51 -4.27 7.36
N PRO A 91 -2.37 -5.31 7.32
CA PRO A 91 -3.63 -5.29 8.03
C PRO A 91 -3.34 -5.24 9.53
N TYR A 92 -3.93 -4.26 10.21
CA TYR A 92 -3.82 -4.12 11.66
C TYR A 92 -4.27 -5.42 12.35
N PRO A 93 -3.55 -5.91 13.39
CA PRO A 93 -2.49 -5.23 14.15
C PRO A 93 -1.07 -5.43 13.63
N LEU A 94 -0.88 -6.15 12.52
CA LEU A 94 0.43 -6.44 11.97
C LEU A 94 1.14 -5.16 11.52
N LYS A 95 2.47 -5.21 11.51
CA LYS A 95 3.32 -4.11 11.06
C LYS A 95 4.32 -4.61 10.04
N ALA A 96 4.80 -3.71 9.19
CA ALA A 96 5.90 -4.01 8.30
C ALA A 96 7.17 -4.21 9.12
N ARG A 97 7.77 -5.39 9.02
CA ARG A 97 9.06 -5.73 9.63
C ARG A 97 10.06 -6.04 8.53
N TYR A 98 11.22 -5.39 8.59
CA TYR A 98 12.33 -5.69 7.70
C TYR A 98 12.84 -7.11 7.97
N VAL A 99 13.14 -7.84 6.89
CA VAL A 99 13.64 -9.22 6.95
C VAL A 99 15.08 -9.25 6.48
N THR A 100 15.32 -8.91 5.21
CA THR A 100 16.64 -8.95 4.57
C THR A 100 16.58 -8.24 3.21
N GLY A 101 17.72 -8.00 2.56
CA GLY A 101 17.79 -7.45 1.22
C GLY A 101 17.82 -5.92 1.14
N GLU A 102 17.53 -5.39 -0.04
CA GLU A 102 17.60 -3.94 -0.28
C GLU A 102 16.49 -3.22 0.47
N ILE A 103 16.88 -2.29 1.35
CA ILE A 103 15.95 -1.68 2.29
C ILE A 103 14.79 -0.98 1.57
N ASP A 104 14.99 -0.45 0.36
CA ASP A 104 13.98 0.32 -0.38
C ASP A 104 12.97 -0.52 -1.18
N LEU A 105 13.19 -1.84 -1.30
CA LEU A 105 12.27 -2.76 -1.97
C LEU A 105 11.19 -3.28 -1.02
N ALA A 106 9.96 -3.48 -1.51
CA ALA A 106 8.86 -4.01 -0.72
C ALA A 106 9.10 -5.47 -0.26
N ASP A 107 9.76 -6.28 -1.09
CA ASP A 107 10.01 -7.71 -0.84
C ASP A 107 11.02 -7.96 0.30
N SER A 108 11.74 -6.93 0.71
CA SER A 108 12.64 -6.96 1.86
C SER A 108 11.91 -6.89 3.21
N TRP A 109 10.57 -6.83 3.19
CA TRP A 109 9.71 -6.62 4.35
C TRP A 109 8.55 -7.61 4.36
N GLU A 110 8.09 -7.97 5.55
CA GLU A 110 6.91 -8.80 5.75
C GLU A 110 5.96 -8.19 6.78
N CYS A 111 4.71 -8.64 6.76
CA CYS A 111 3.75 -8.30 7.79
C CYS A 111 3.87 -9.28 8.95
N ALA A 112 4.24 -8.77 10.13
CA ALA A 112 4.47 -9.54 11.34
C ALA A 112 4.07 -8.78 12.62
#